data_AF-A0A4U3CK04-F1
#
_entry.id   AF-A0A4U3CK04-F1
#
_cell.length_a   1.000
_cell.length_b   1.000
_cell.length_c   1.000
_cell.angle_alpha   90.00
_cell.angle_beta   90.00
_cell.angle_gamma   90.00
#
_symmetry.space_group_name_H-M   'P 1'
#
loop_
_entity.id
_entity.type
_entity.pdbx_description
1 polymer ?
#
loop_
_entity_poly.entity_id
_entity_poly.type
_entity_poly.pdbx_seq_one_letter_code
_entity_poly.pdbx_strand_id
1 'polypeptide(L)'
;MSAPPVGAGRGFADAEGRSRIESLGERVLGSLLDRAHLMPPRLVGPLVAQEIISVGGADVSIWLQDYDQRSLQPLTGPGLVGDPAPIEGSWPGRAFISDTRVEQELPDGSRRLYLPMLDGSARIGVLAFTLSAVDDNDRRLAQRLAGLTADLLVTKADYTSTFDRVRTAEPMSLSAHLQWQTLPPLIMTTPDVALAGILEPAYDVGGDSFDYALDEHVLHWAVFDAMGHGLEAATMATIVVATYRHGRRSGASLPDLYVHLDDVLSSTYPGRFTTAQVGQLDTETGVLSWVNAGHPAALRIRPTGEVTELGGPISRPLGLADAAPRVQTAQLAPGDRVLFFTDGVVEERLADGHQFGEARLREFVERTSREDVSVSETVRQLSHALMDARGGRTSDDASLVLVEWRGPPRDDELARGIIGGLPAGNIDR
;
A
#
# COMPACT_ATOMS: atom_id res chain seq x y z
N MET A 1 63.14 -10.71 24.41
CA MET A 1 61.92 -9.89 24.26
C MET A 1 61.00 -10.61 23.29
N SER A 2 60.03 -11.37 23.82
CA SER A 2 58.99 -12.00 23.00
C SER A 2 57.98 -10.95 22.60
N ALA A 3 57.64 -10.88 21.31
CA ALA A 3 56.52 -10.10 20.82
C ALA A 3 55.21 -10.57 21.50
N PRO A 4 54.27 -9.67 21.81
CA PRO A 4 52.98 -10.07 22.35
C PRO A 4 52.22 -10.85 21.26
N PRO A 5 51.37 -11.82 21.63
CA PRO A 5 50.53 -12.50 20.66
C PRO A 5 49.58 -11.47 20.05
N VAL A 6 49.48 -11.49 18.72
CA VAL A 6 48.48 -10.75 17.96
C VAL A 6 47.12 -11.16 18.52
N GLY A 7 46.45 -10.24 19.21
CA GLY A 7 45.13 -10.48 19.75
C GLY A 7 44.20 -10.88 18.61
N ALA A 8 43.65 -12.10 18.68
CA ALA A 8 42.55 -12.51 17.82
C ALA A 8 41.45 -11.46 17.97
N GLY A 9 41.20 -10.69 16.90
CA GLY A 9 40.22 -9.62 16.90
C GLY A 9 38.87 -10.16 17.37
N ARG A 10 38.36 -9.61 18.47
CA ARG A 10 36.98 -9.84 18.90
C ARG A 10 36.05 -9.13 17.90
N GLY A 11 35.77 -9.78 16.77
CA GLY A 11 34.67 -9.40 15.87
C GLY A 11 33.30 -9.58 16.56
N PHE A 12 32.18 -9.42 15.82
CA PHE A 12 30.82 -9.63 16.36
C PHE A 12 30.74 -10.89 17.24
N ALA A 13 30.27 -10.73 18.47
CA ALA A 13 30.04 -11.79 19.45
C ALA A 13 28.75 -11.46 20.19
N ASP A 14 27.84 -12.43 20.29
CA ASP A 14 26.70 -12.28 21.18
C ASP A 14 27.11 -12.51 22.64
N ALA A 15 26.26 -12.08 23.57
CA ALA A 15 26.53 -12.20 25.01
C ALA A 15 26.68 -13.67 25.47
N GLU A 16 26.24 -14.62 24.65
CA GLU A 16 26.19 -16.05 24.92
C GLU A 16 27.38 -16.83 24.34
N GLY A 17 28.26 -16.19 23.56
CA GLY A 17 29.45 -16.83 22.99
C GLY A 17 29.15 -17.94 21.98
N ARG A 18 28.01 -17.86 21.27
CA ARG A 18 27.63 -18.86 20.27
C ARG A 18 28.62 -18.90 19.09
N SER A 19 28.78 -20.10 18.51
CA SER A 19 29.68 -20.37 17.38
C SER A 19 29.29 -19.56 16.14
N ARG A 20 30.27 -19.00 15.41
CA ARG A 20 30.08 -18.22 14.17
C ARG A 20 29.87 -19.08 12.91
N ILE A 21 29.35 -20.30 13.05
CA ILE A 21 29.10 -21.15 11.89
C ILE A 21 27.81 -20.67 11.24
N GLU A 22 27.91 -20.26 9.99
CA GLU A 22 26.78 -19.77 9.20
C GLU A 22 25.68 -20.83 9.14
N SER A 23 24.48 -20.46 9.58
CA SER A 23 23.28 -21.29 9.49
C SER A 23 22.84 -21.46 8.03
N LEU A 24 21.94 -22.42 7.78
CA LEU A 24 21.34 -22.58 6.45
C LEU A 24 20.60 -21.30 6.00
N GLY A 25 19.82 -20.70 6.90
CA GLY A 25 19.08 -19.47 6.59
C GLY A 25 19.99 -18.28 6.31
N GLU A 26 21.09 -18.14 7.06
CA GLU A 26 22.11 -17.11 6.79
C GLU A 26 22.75 -17.30 5.41
N ARG A 27 23.06 -18.54 4.99
CA ARG A 27 23.59 -18.79 3.64
C ARG A 27 22.62 -18.39 2.54
N VAL A 28 21.35 -18.78 2.65
CA VAL A 28 20.34 -18.51 1.62
C VAL A 28 20.06 -17.01 1.52
N LEU A 29 19.77 -16.36 2.65
CA LEU A 29 19.49 -14.93 2.69
C LEU A 29 20.75 -14.11 2.34
N GLY A 30 21.91 -14.52 2.82
CA GLY A 30 23.21 -13.93 2.52
C GLY A 30 23.55 -14.01 1.04
N SER A 31 23.37 -15.18 0.40
CA SER A 31 23.58 -15.34 -1.05
C SER A 31 22.69 -14.38 -1.86
N LEU A 32 21.42 -14.24 -1.49
CA LEU A 32 20.51 -13.28 -2.13
C LEU A 32 21.00 -11.84 -1.96
N LEU A 33 21.35 -11.43 -0.74
CA LEU A 33 21.82 -10.08 -0.43
C LEU A 33 23.15 -9.75 -1.12
N ASP A 34 24.15 -10.62 -1.02
CA ASP A 34 25.49 -10.41 -1.58
C ASP A 34 25.44 -10.26 -3.10
N ARG A 35 24.56 -11.02 -3.76
CA ARG A 35 24.39 -11.00 -5.22
C ARG A 35 23.46 -9.88 -5.68
N ALA A 36 22.58 -9.36 -4.82
CA ALA A 36 21.57 -8.38 -5.17
C ALA A 36 22.16 -7.10 -5.79
N HIS A 37 23.27 -6.60 -5.26
CA HIS A 37 23.82 -5.29 -5.64
C HIS A 37 24.12 -5.16 -7.13
N LEU A 38 24.75 -6.17 -7.73
CA LEU A 38 25.15 -6.16 -9.15
C LEU A 38 24.26 -7.01 -10.04
N MET A 39 23.22 -7.63 -9.48
CA MET A 39 22.32 -8.50 -10.23
C MET A 39 21.41 -7.70 -11.18
N PRO A 40 21.34 -8.06 -12.47
CA PRO A 40 20.33 -7.54 -13.40
C PRO A 40 18.91 -7.91 -12.94
N PRO A 41 17.92 -7.00 -13.05
CA PRO A 41 16.56 -7.25 -12.56
C PRO A 41 15.89 -8.53 -13.08
N ARG A 42 16.17 -8.91 -14.33
CA ARG A 42 15.66 -10.16 -14.95
C ARG A 42 16.08 -11.45 -14.21
N LEU A 43 17.10 -11.38 -13.35
CA LEU A 43 17.61 -12.53 -12.61
C LEU A 43 17.06 -12.63 -11.19
N VAL A 44 16.26 -11.66 -10.71
CA VAL A 44 15.68 -11.71 -9.36
C VAL A 44 14.89 -13.01 -9.15
N GLY A 45 13.92 -13.28 -10.02
CA GLY A 45 13.11 -14.50 -9.93
C GLY A 45 13.91 -15.80 -10.05
N PRO A 46 14.73 -15.98 -11.10
CA PRO A 46 15.59 -17.17 -11.24
C PRO A 46 16.57 -17.39 -10.07
N LEU A 47 17.09 -16.31 -9.48
CA LEU A 47 17.96 -16.40 -8.31
C LEU A 47 17.19 -16.88 -7.08
N VAL A 48 16.02 -16.29 -6.79
CA VAL A 48 15.17 -16.75 -5.69
C VAL A 48 14.79 -18.23 -5.86
N ALA A 49 14.43 -18.64 -7.08
CA ALA A 49 14.16 -20.04 -7.38
C ALA A 49 15.39 -20.93 -7.17
N GLN A 50 16.58 -20.51 -7.62
CA GLN A 50 17.83 -21.23 -7.41
C GLN A 50 18.11 -21.46 -5.92
N GLU A 51 17.99 -20.41 -5.10
CA GLU A 51 18.28 -20.49 -3.66
C GLU A 51 17.27 -21.38 -2.92
N ILE A 52 15.98 -21.28 -3.26
CA ILE A 52 14.93 -22.17 -2.70
C ILE A 52 15.17 -23.63 -3.11
N ILE A 53 15.50 -23.89 -4.37
CA ILE A 53 15.78 -25.25 -4.86
C ILE A 53 17.03 -25.83 -4.19
N SER A 54 18.05 -25.00 -3.92
CA SER A 54 19.29 -25.43 -3.27
C SER A 54 19.07 -25.99 -1.85
N VAL A 55 17.96 -25.60 -1.21
CA VAL A 55 17.57 -26.06 0.13
C VAL A 55 16.39 -27.04 0.12
N GLY A 56 16.09 -27.65 -1.03
CA GLY A 56 15.11 -28.72 -1.15
C GLY A 56 13.70 -28.27 -1.51
N GLY A 57 13.50 -26.99 -1.84
CA GLY A 57 12.23 -26.51 -2.39
C GLY A 57 12.03 -26.92 -3.85
N ALA A 58 10.77 -27.00 -4.28
CA ALA A 58 10.36 -27.28 -5.66
C ALA A 58 9.21 -26.37 -6.09
N ASP A 59 8.88 -26.39 -7.39
CA ASP A 59 7.73 -25.69 -7.97
C ASP A 59 7.62 -24.22 -7.57
N VAL A 60 8.74 -23.50 -7.65
CA VAL A 60 8.83 -22.10 -7.19
C VAL A 60 8.00 -21.20 -8.11
N SER A 61 7.14 -20.39 -7.52
CA SER A 61 6.31 -19.41 -8.21
C SER A 61 6.43 -18.05 -7.54
N ILE A 62 6.52 -17.00 -8.34
CA ILE A 62 6.49 -15.62 -7.85
C ILE A 62 5.43 -14.90 -8.67
N TRP A 63 4.35 -14.49 -8.03
CA TRP A 63 3.32 -13.67 -8.65
C TRP A 63 3.39 -12.23 -8.15
N LEU A 64 3.13 -11.28 -9.03
CA LEU A 64 2.95 -9.87 -8.72
C LEU A 64 1.47 -9.50 -8.83
N GLN A 65 0.99 -8.61 -7.97
CA GLN A 65 -0.38 -8.08 -8.12
C GLN A 65 -0.48 -7.20 -9.38
N ASP A 66 -1.61 -7.29 -10.08
CA ASP A 66 -1.99 -6.30 -11.07
C ASP A 66 -2.42 -4.96 -10.45
N TYR A 67 -2.67 -3.95 -11.27
CA TYR A 67 -2.91 -2.58 -10.79
C TYR A 67 -4.31 -2.38 -10.18
N ASP A 68 -5.30 -3.12 -10.66
CA ASP A 68 -6.66 -3.17 -10.14
C ASP A 68 -6.85 -4.22 -9.02
N GLN A 69 -5.79 -4.95 -8.66
CA GLN A 69 -5.77 -5.95 -7.58
C GLN A 69 -6.81 -7.06 -7.75
N ARG A 70 -7.10 -7.47 -8.99
CA ARG A 70 -8.00 -8.59 -9.30
C ARG A 70 -7.25 -9.89 -9.56
N SER A 71 -6.00 -9.82 -10.01
CA SER A 71 -5.21 -10.99 -10.39
C SER A 71 -3.74 -10.91 -9.96
N LEU A 72 -3.15 -12.09 -9.88
CA LEU A 72 -1.75 -12.35 -9.58
C LEU A 72 -1.07 -12.85 -10.85
N GLN A 73 -0.09 -12.09 -11.34
CA GLN A 73 0.60 -12.32 -12.60
C GLN A 73 1.99 -12.94 -12.38
N PRO A 74 2.31 -14.10 -12.99
CA PRO A 74 3.53 -14.84 -12.69
C PRO A 74 4.76 -14.20 -13.34
N LEU A 75 5.86 -14.13 -12.60
CA LEU A 75 7.18 -13.97 -13.20
C LEU A 75 7.56 -15.24 -13.98
N THR A 76 8.22 -15.04 -15.11
CA THR A 76 8.72 -16.13 -15.94
C THR A 76 10.24 -16.18 -15.91
N GLY A 77 10.81 -17.38 -15.98
CA GLY A 77 12.26 -17.58 -16.01
C GLY A 77 12.68 -18.97 -15.56
N PRO A 78 13.97 -19.31 -15.68
CA PRO A 78 14.49 -20.59 -15.23
C PRO A 78 14.16 -20.86 -13.75
N GLY A 79 13.63 -22.05 -13.47
CA GLY A 79 13.27 -22.48 -12.11
C GLY A 79 11.92 -21.97 -11.61
N LEU A 80 11.26 -21.07 -12.35
CA LEU A 80 9.92 -20.56 -12.01
C LEU A 80 8.83 -21.33 -12.77
N VAL A 81 7.70 -21.56 -12.09
CA VAL A 81 6.48 -22.16 -12.64
C VAL A 81 5.25 -21.35 -12.22
N GLY A 82 4.12 -21.61 -12.86
CA GLY A 82 2.82 -21.04 -12.48
C GLY A 82 2.17 -20.21 -13.59
N ASP A 83 0.85 -20.19 -13.57
CA ASP A 83 0.00 -19.41 -14.46
C ASP A 83 -0.63 -18.23 -13.70
N PRO A 84 -1.20 -17.23 -14.40
CA PRO A 84 -2.00 -16.19 -13.76
C PRO A 84 -3.10 -16.78 -12.87
N ALA A 85 -3.31 -16.19 -11.70
CA ALA A 85 -4.31 -16.65 -10.73
C ALA A 85 -5.19 -15.47 -10.28
N PRO A 86 -6.52 -15.66 -10.13
CA PRO A 86 -7.36 -14.63 -9.54
C PRO A 86 -6.99 -14.40 -8.07
N ILE A 87 -7.07 -13.16 -7.58
CA ILE A 87 -6.89 -12.88 -6.14
C ILE A 87 -8.06 -13.48 -5.35
N GLU A 88 -9.28 -13.40 -5.87
CA GLU A 88 -10.43 -14.05 -5.26
C GLU A 88 -10.46 -15.57 -5.54
N GLY A 89 -10.71 -16.37 -4.52
CA GLY A 89 -10.97 -17.80 -4.64
C GLY A 89 -9.77 -18.69 -4.98
N SER A 90 -8.55 -18.16 -5.12
CA SER A 90 -7.35 -18.96 -5.36
C SER A 90 -6.48 -19.14 -4.10
N TRP A 91 -5.63 -20.16 -4.08
CA TRP A 91 -4.66 -20.37 -3.01
C TRP A 91 -3.66 -19.22 -2.82
N PRO A 92 -2.96 -18.72 -3.86
CA PRO A 92 -2.09 -17.56 -3.70
C PRO A 92 -2.91 -16.32 -3.31
N GLY A 93 -4.11 -16.14 -3.86
CA GLY A 93 -5.03 -15.07 -3.51
C GLY A 93 -5.41 -15.04 -2.03
N ARG A 94 -5.64 -16.20 -1.40
CA ARG A 94 -5.88 -16.28 0.06
C ARG A 94 -4.70 -15.79 0.89
N ALA A 95 -3.46 -16.11 0.48
CA ALA A 95 -2.27 -15.62 1.16
C ALA A 95 -2.10 -14.10 0.99
N PHE A 96 -2.43 -13.59 -0.20
CA PHE A 96 -2.44 -12.16 -0.51
C PHE A 96 -3.47 -11.40 0.34
N ILE A 97 -4.74 -11.81 0.34
CA ILE A 97 -5.82 -11.10 1.05
C ILE A 97 -5.60 -11.10 2.57
N SER A 98 -5.14 -12.23 3.12
CA SER A 98 -5.01 -12.39 4.57
C SER A 98 -3.72 -11.81 5.15
N ASP A 99 -2.76 -11.36 4.33
CA ASP A 99 -1.40 -10.99 4.75
C ASP A 99 -0.69 -12.08 5.58
N THR A 100 -1.11 -13.34 5.43
CA THR A 100 -0.54 -14.48 6.17
C THR A 100 -0.16 -15.65 5.26
N ARG A 101 0.79 -16.46 5.74
CA ARG A 101 1.16 -17.70 5.07
C ARG A 101 -0.03 -18.66 5.00
N VAL A 102 -0.28 -19.20 3.82
CA VAL A 102 -1.24 -20.29 3.60
C VAL A 102 -0.49 -21.56 3.21
N GLU A 103 -0.85 -22.70 3.80
CA GLU A 103 -0.26 -24.01 3.49
C GLU A 103 -1.31 -24.91 2.82
N GLN A 104 -0.93 -25.52 1.70
CA GLN A 104 -1.72 -26.55 1.02
C GLN A 104 -1.01 -27.89 1.10
N GLU A 105 -1.66 -28.88 1.69
CA GLU A 105 -1.18 -30.26 1.68
C GLU A 105 -1.47 -30.91 0.33
N LEU A 106 -0.45 -31.51 -0.28
CA LEU A 106 -0.52 -32.18 -1.58
C LEU A 106 -0.72 -33.70 -1.41
N PRO A 107 -1.21 -34.42 -2.44
CA PRO A 107 -1.52 -35.84 -2.34
C PRO A 107 -0.33 -36.75 -1.97
N ASP A 108 0.90 -36.31 -2.23
CA ASP A 108 2.13 -37.02 -1.90
C ASP A 108 2.65 -36.73 -0.47
N GLY A 109 1.91 -35.94 0.31
CA GLY A 109 2.26 -35.53 1.67
C GLY A 109 3.17 -34.30 1.73
N SER A 110 3.65 -33.79 0.59
CA SER A 110 4.38 -32.53 0.54
C SER A 110 3.45 -31.35 0.81
N ARG A 111 4.03 -30.19 1.13
CA ARG A 111 3.29 -28.95 1.40
C ARG A 111 3.71 -27.85 0.48
N ARG A 112 2.74 -27.23 -0.17
CA ARG A 112 2.92 -25.99 -0.92
C ARG A 112 2.64 -24.80 -0.01
N LEU A 113 3.66 -23.97 0.19
CA LEU A 113 3.58 -22.73 0.96
C LEU A 113 3.24 -21.59 0.02
N TYR A 114 2.29 -20.74 0.41
CA TYR A 114 1.97 -19.48 -0.25
C TYR A 114 2.24 -18.36 0.75
N LEU A 115 3.16 -17.46 0.42
CA LEU A 115 3.73 -16.47 1.31
C LEU A 115 3.51 -15.09 0.71
N PRO A 116 2.79 -14.19 1.40
CA PRO A 116 2.65 -12.81 0.92
C PRO A 116 4.03 -12.14 0.88
N MET A 117 4.31 -11.48 -0.24
CA MET A 117 5.50 -10.64 -0.42
C MET A 117 5.14 -9.21 -0.04
N LEU A 118 5.71 -8.75 1.07
CA LEU A 118 5.39 -7.46 1.67
C LEU A 118 6.61 -6.55 1.65
N ASP A 119 6.43 -5.34 1.14
CA ASP A 119 7.38 -4.22 1.26
C ASP A 119 6.75 -3.18 2.19
N GLY A 120 7.29 -3.09 3.42
CA GLY A 120 6.57 -2.46 4.53
C GLY A 120 5.21 -3.13 4.76
N SER A 121 4.12 -2.40 4.50
CA SER A 121 2.75 -2.93 4.55
C SER A 121 2.13 -3.14 3.17
N ALA A 122 2.84 -2.78 2.09
CA ALA A 122 2.34 -2.92 0.74
C ALA A 122 2.51 -4.37 0.27
N ARG A 123 1.44 -4.94 -0.27
CA ARG A 123 1.48 -6.25 -0.92
C ARG A 123 2.04 -6.11 -2.32
N ILE A 124 3.18 -6.74 -2.57
CA ILE A 124 3.78 -6.78 -3.92
C ILE A 124 3.24 -7.98 -4.70
N GLY A 125 2.93 -9.07 -3.99
CA GLY A 125 2.37 -10.28 -4.57
C GLY A 125 2.58 -11.50 -3.66
N VAL A 126 2.82 -12.68 -4.25
CA VAL A 126 2.93 -13.94 -3.52
C VAL A 126 4.11 -14.78 -4.01
N LEU A 127 4.95 -15.23 -3.08
CA LEU A 127 5.96 -16.27 -3.30
C LEU A 127 5.35 -17.62 -2.91
N ALA A 128 5.51 -18.64 -3.74
CA ALA A 128 5.15 -20.00 -3.37
C ALA A 128 6.21 -21.01 -3.78
N PHE A 129 6.29 -22.09 -3.01
CA PHE A 129 7.12 -23.25 -3.32
C PHE A 129 6.65 -24.47 -2.51
N THR A 130 7.06 -25.65 -2.95
CA THR A 130 6.71 -26.93 -2.33
C THR A 130 7.90 -27.46 -1.52
N LEU A 131 7.64 -27.97 -0.32
CA LEU A 131 8.61 -28.71 0.51
C LEU A 131 8.06 -30.08 0.87
N SER A 132 8.92 -31.10 0.96
CA SER A 132 8.53 -32.46 1.33
C SER A 132 8.06 -32.59 2.78
N ALA A 133 8.59 -31.76 3.67
CA ALA A 133 8.16 -31.60 5.07
C ALA A 133 8.38 -30.14 5.49
N VAL A 134 7.62 -29.67 6.49
CA VAL A 134 7.69 -28.27 6.95
C VAL A 134 7.62 -28.20 8.47
N ASP A 135 8.71 -27.75 9.08
CA ASP A 135 8.77 -27.39 10.50
C ASP A 135 8.64 -25.86 10.73
N ASP A 136 8.79 -25.43 11.98
CA ASP A 136 8.66 -24.02 12.34
C ASP A 136 9.86 -23.16 11.92
N ASN A 137 11.05 -23.74 11.76
CA ASN A 137 12.20 -23.05 11.19
C ASN A 137 12.01 -22.81 9.70
N ASP A 138 11.52 -23.80 8.97
CA ASP A 138 11.20 -23.69 7.53
C ASP A 138 10.19 -22.59 7.31
N ARG A 139 9.13 -22.56 8.12
CA ARG A 139 8.09 -21.51 8.11
C ARG A 139 8.68 -20.12 8.31
N ARG A 140 9.58 -19.95 9.28
CA ARG A 140 10.23 -18.66 9.56
C ARG A 140 11.17 -18.24 8.43
N LEU A 141 11.96 -19.16 7.90
CA LEU A 141 12.86 -18.89 6.79
C LEU A 141 12.07 -18.54 5.52
N ALA A 142 11.01 -19.28 5.21
CA ALA A 142 10.12 -19.02 4.08
C ALA A 142 9.52 -17.61 4.14
N GLN A 143 9.06 -17.17 5.31
CA GLN A 143 8.53 -15.82 5.48
C GLN A 143 9.60 -14.73 5.25
N ARG A 144 10.83 -14.95 5.75
CA ARG A 144 11.95 -14.03 5.52
C ARG A 144 12.36 -13.97 4.05
N LEU A 145 12.33 -15.11 3.35
CA LEU A 145 12.59 -15.17 1.91
C LEU A 145 11.53 -14.41 1.11
N ALA A 146 10.26 -14.50 1.49
CA ALA A 146 9.19 -13.74 0.85
C ALA A 146 9.38 -12.23 1.03
N GLY A 147 9.73 -11.77 2.24
CA GLY A 147 10.05 -10.37 2.51
C GLY A 147 11.25 -9.88 1.69
N LEU A 148 12.38 -10.59 1.76
CA LEU A 148 13.57 -10.23 0.98
C LEU A 148 13.30 -10.25 -0.54
N THR A 149 12.47 -11.19 -1.02
CA THR A 149 12.07 -11.20 -2.44
C THR A 149 11.27 -9.96 -2.79
N ALA A 150 10.35 -9.50 -1.93
CA ALA A 150 9.61 -8.26 -2.10
C ALA A 150 10.57 -7.06 -2.20
N ASP A 151 11.49 -6.91 -1.24
CA ASP A 151 12.47 -5.83 -1.19
C ASP A 151 13.33 -5.79 -2.47
N LEU A 152 13.76 -6.97 -2.95
CA LEU A 152 14.54 -7.08 -4.18
C LEU A 152 13.73 -6.69 -5.42
N LEU A 153 12.46 -7.08 -5.50
CA LEU A 153 11.59 -6.72 -6.61
C LEU A 153 11.33 -5.22 -6.65
N VAL A 154 10.98 -4.61 -5.51
CA VAL A 154 10.73 -3.17 -5.37
C VAL A 154 12.00 -2.39 -5.69
N THR A 155 13.12 -2.71 -5.05
CA THR A 155 14.40 -2.02 -5.29
C THR A 155 14.85 -2.15 -6.74
N LYS A 156 14.54 -3.26 -7.42
CA LYS A 156 14.94 -3.49 -8.82
C LYS A 156 13.97 -2.92 -9.85
N ALA A 157 12.74 -2.55 -9.45
CA ALA A 157 11.72 -2.01 -10.34
C ALA A 157 12.19 -0.72 -11.04
N ASP A 158 12.92 0.15 -10.34
CA ASP A 158 13.47 1.40 -10.90
C ASP A 158 14.44 1.19 -12.09
N TYR A 159 14.98 -0.02 -12.25
CA TYR A 159 15.93 -0.35 -13.31
C TYR A 159 15.32 -1.17 -14.45
N THR A 160 14.02 -1.49 -14.40
CA THR A 160 13.37 -2.34 -15.41
C THR A 160 11.87 -2.08 -15.54
N SER A 161 11.38 -2.03 -16.78
CA SER A 161 9.92 -2.06 -17.04
C SER A 161 9.35 -3.48 -17.04
N THR A 162 10.16 -4.51 -16.78
CA THR A 162 9.71 -5.90 -16.83
C THR A 162 8.64 -6.19 -15.78
N PHE A 163 8.81 -5.67 -14.55
CA PHE A 163 7.86 -5.93 -13.47
C PHE A 163 6.55 -5.19 -13.73
N ASP A 164 6.59 -3.94 -14.18
CA ASP A 164 5.39 -3.21 -14.58
C ASP A 164 4.64 -3.94 -15.69
N ARG A 165 5.35 -4.39 -16.73
CA ARG A 165 4.75 -5.14 -17.84
C ARG A 165 4.12 -6.46 -17.38
N VAL A 166 4.68 -7.13 -16.37
CA VAL A 166 4.07 -8.34 -15.79
C VAL A 166 2.78 -7.98 -15.05
N ARG A 167 2.75 -6.86 -14.32
CA ARG A 167 1.58 -6.40 -13.56
C ARG A 167 0.47 -5.84 -14.44
N THR A 168 0.79 -5.41 -15.66
CA THR A 168 -0.19 -4.86 -16.60
C THR A 168 -1.06 -5.96 -17.20
N ALA A 169 -2.22 -6.21 -16.61
CA ALA A 169 -3.22 -7.14 -17.14
C ALA A 169 -3.95 -6.59 -18.38
N GLU A 170 -4.12 -5.27 -18.45
CA GLU A 170 -4.79 -4.55 -19.55
C GLU A 170 -3.95 -3.36 -20.03
N PRO A 171 -4.09 -2.90 -21.29
CA PRO A 171 -3.36 -1.74 -21.78
C PRO A 171 -3.59 -0.49 -20.92
N MET A 172 -2.51 0.05 -20.36
CA MET A 172 -2.53 1.26 -19.53
C MET A 172 -2.44 2.52 -20.40
N SER A 173 -3.28 3.53 -20.11
CA SER A 173 -3.22 4.83 -20.76
C SER A 173 -2.04 5.67 -20.26
N LEU A 174 -1.63 6.68 -21.04
CA LEU A 174 -0.54 7.56 -20.65
C LEU A 174 -0.86 8.34 -19.37
N SER A 175 -2.12 8.76 -19.21
CA SER A 175 -2.61 9.47 -18.03
C SER A 175 -2.44 8.60 -16.78
N ALA A 176 -2.87 7.34 -16.86
CA ALA A 176 -2.73 6.38 -15.76
C ALA A 176 -1.26 6.14 -15.43
N HIS A 177 -0.39 6.03 -16.45
CA HIS A 177 1.04 5.84 -16.22
C HIS A 177 1.68 7.02 -15.47
N LEU A 178 1.27 8.26 -15.77
CA LEU A 178 1.73 9.45 -15.04
C LEU A 178 1.22 9.47 -13.60
N GLN A 179 -0.03 9.06 -13.36
CA GLN A 179 -0.58 8.96 -12.01
C GLN A 179 0.16 7.93 -11.17
N TRP A 180 0.31 6.70 -11.67
CA TRP A 180 1.01 5.62 -10.96
C TRP A 180 2.45 5.96 -10.59
N GLN A 181 3.14 6.77 -11.39
CA GLN A 181 4.49 7.26 -11.07
C GLN A 181 4.51 8.33 -9.98
N THR A 182 3.39 8.99 -9.73
CA THR A 182 3.28 10.10 -8.77
C THR A 182 2.83 9.63 -7.39
N LEU A 183 2.00 8.60 -7.34
CA LEU A 183 1.41 8.08 -6.11
C LEU A 183 2.45 7.59 -5.10
N PRO A 184 2.20 7.75 -3.78
CA PRO A 184 2.94 7.04 -2.75
C PRO A 184 2.57 5.53 -2.77
N PRO A 185 3.25 4.67 -1.97
CA PRO A 185 2.77 3.31 -1.75
C PRO A 185 1.30 3.31 -1.34
N LEU A 186 0.47 2.45 -1.94
CA LEU A 186 -0.98 2.51 -1.72
C LEU A 186 -1.42 2.23 -0.28
N ILE A 187 -0.57 1.61 0.53
CA ILE A 187 -0.88 1.17 1.88
C ILE A 187 0.30 1.50 2.80
N MET A 188 -0.01 2.02 3.97
CA MET A 188 0.90 2.12 5.10
C MET A 188 0.18 1.64 6.35
N THR A 189 0.82 0.79 7.14
CA THR A 189 0.28 0.33 8.42
C THR A 189 1.37 0.38 9.48
N THR A 190 1.06 1.06 10.57
CA THR A 190 1.86 1.13 11.80
C THR A 190 1.01 0.67 12.99
N PRO A 191 1.58 0.51 14.19
CA PRO A 191 0.80 0.24 15.39
C PRO A 191 -0.31 1.29 15.65
N ASP A 192 -0.05 2.55 15.31
CA ASP A 192 -0.88 3.70 15.75
C ASP A 192 -1.81 4.21 14.65
N VAL A 193 -1.43 4.00 13.39
CA VAL A 193 -2.22 4.48 12.25
C VAL A 193 -2.07 3.54 11.05
N ALA A 194 -3.16 3.36 10.32
CA ALA A 194 -3.16 2.70 9.02
C ALA A 194 -3.84 3.58 7.97
N LEU A 195 -3.31 3.54 6.75
CA LEU A 195 -3.85 4.25 5.59
C LEU A 195 -3.82 3.30 4.40
N ALA A 196 -4.91 3.26 3.64
CA ALA A 196 -4.92 2.64 2.32
C ALA A 196 -5.66 3.50 1.31
N GLY A 197 -5.17 3.51 0.07
CA GLY A 197 -5.80 4.19 -1.06
C GLY A 197 -5.97 3.26 -2.26
N ILE A 198 -6.97 3.57 -3.10
CA ILE A 198 -7.18 2.94 -4.41
C ILE A 198 -7.70 3.99 -5.39
N LEU A 199 -7.35 3.83 -6.66
CA LEU A 199 -7.84 4.64 -7.76
C LEU A 199 -8.49 3.72 -8.79
N GLU A 200 -9.66 4.10 -9.26
CA GLU A 200 -10.38 3.44 -10.34
C GLU A 200 -10.74 4.46 -11.43
N PRO A 201 -10.62 4.13 -12.72
CA PRO A 201 -10.14 2.87 -13.27
C PRO A 201 -8.61 2.79 -13.23
N ALA A 202 -8.05 1.70 -12.70
CA ALA A 202 -6.59 1.59 -12.49
C ALA A 202 -5.74 1.76 -13.77
N TYR A 203 -6.27 1.40 -14.95
CA TYR A 203 -5.54 1.46 -16.22
C TYR A 203 -5.84 2.72 -17.05
N ASP A 204 -6.82 3.54 -16.67
CA ASP A 204 -7.20 4.74 -17.43
C ASP A 204 -7.36 6.01 -16.57
N VAL A 205 -7.06 5.93 -15.26
CA VAL A 205 -7.17 7.05 -14.33
C VAL A 205 -6.42 8.30 -14.82
N GLY A 206 -7.06 9.46 -14.70
CA GLY A 206 -6.55 10.73 -15.19
C GLY A 206 -6.31 11.77 -14.11
N GLY A 207 -7.37 12.43 -13.65
CA GLY A 207 -7.36 13.61 -12.78
C GLY A 207 -7.26 13.32 -11.29
N ASP A 208 -7.62 12.11 -10.87
CA ASP A 208 -7.55 11.73 -9.46
C ASP A 208 -6.13 11.40 -9.00
N SER A 209 -5.81 11.82 -7.77
CA SER A 209 -4.56 11.45 -7.11
C SER A 209 -4.67 11.55 -5.59
N PHE A 210 -3.76 10.90 -4.87
CA PHE A 210 -3.62 11.11 -3.43
C PHE A 210 -2.16 11.08 -3.02
N ASP A 211 -1.85 11.66 -1.88
CA ASP A 211 -0.53 11.60 -1.29
C ASP A 211 -0.60 11.55 0.24
N TYR A 212 0.41 10.98 0.87
CA TYR A 212 0.53 10.99 2.33
C TYR A 212 1.97 10.86 2.78
N ALA A 213 2.19 11.16 4.05
CA ALA A 213 3.40 10.79 4.77
C ALA A 213 3.15 10.79 6.27
N LEU A 214 3.82 9.89 6.96
CA LEU A 214 3.90 9.90 8.41
C LEU A 214 5.26 10.50 8.81
N ASP A 215 5.22 11.73 9.31
CA ASP A 215 6.40 12.45 9.79
C ASP A 215 6.29 12.51 11.33
N GLU A 216 7.15 11.78 12.04
CA GLU A 216 7.06 11.59 13.50
C GLU A 216 5.67 11.07 13.92
N HIS A 217 4.88 11.88 14.65
CA HIS A 217 3.53 11.54 15.11
C HIS A 217 2.44 12.26 14.30
N VAL A 218 2.75 12.77 13.11
CA VAL A 218 1.79 13.48 12.27
C VAL A 218 1.63 12.75 10.94
N LEU A 219 0.45 12.18 10.72
CA LEU A 219 0.04 11.68 9.42
C LEU A 219 -0.49 12.85 8.58
N HIS A 220 0.30 13.27 7.61
CA HIS A 220 -0.14 14.16 6.53
C HIS A 220 -0.85 13.34 5.45
N TRP A 221 -1.96 13.84 4.93
CA TRP A 221 -2.66 13.22 3.80
C TRP A 221 -3.27 14.28 2.88
N ALA A 222 -3.51 13.88 1.63
CA ALA A 222 -4.23 14.68 0.65
C ALA A 222 -4.93 13.79 -0.38
N VAL A 223 -6.13 14.20 -0.80
CA VAL A 223 -6.87 13.65 -1.94
C VAL A 223 -7.16 14.79 -2.91
N PHE A 224 -6.92 14.55 -4.19
CA PHE A 224 -7.06 15.53 -5.27
C PHE A 224 -7.89 14.94 -6.40
N ASP A 225 -8.70 15.80 -7.01
CA ASP A 225 -9.45 15.52 -8.24
C ASP A 225 -9.30 16.75 -9.15
N ALA A 226 -8.52 16.59 -10.22
CA ALA A 226 -8.21 17.63 -11.18
C ALA A 226 -9.26 17.71 -12.29
N MET A 227 -9.80 18.92 -12.52
CA MET A 227 -10.83 19.15 -13.53
C MET A 227 -10.40 18.65 -14.92
N GLY A 228 -11.29 17.88 -15.53
CA GLY A 228 -11.16 17.39 -16.91
C GLY A 228 -10.87 15.91 -16.92
N HIS A 229 -10.29 15.42 -18.02
CA HIS A 229 -9.95 14.01 -18.16
C HIS A 229 -8.67 13.85 -18.98
N GLY A 230 -8.05 12.67 -18.88
CA GLY A 230 -6.87 12.31 -19.65
C GLY A 230 -5.61 13.11 -19.26
N LEU A 231 -4.76 13.38 -20.25
CA LEU A 231 -3.39 13.86 -20.01
C LEU A 231 -3.30 15.25 -19.36
N GLU A 232 -4.23 16.16 -19.70
CA GLU A 232 -4.24 17.51 -19.11
C GLU A 232 -4.53 17.44 -17.60
N ALA A 233 -5.55 16.67 -17.22
CA ALA A 233 -5.91 16.43 -15.82
C ALA A 233 -4.77 15.71 -15.06
N ALA A 234 -4.15 14.69 -15.68
CA ALA A 234 -3.03 13.97 -15.06
C ALA A 234 -1.80 14.85 -14.80
N THR A 235 -1.49 15.75 -15.74
CA THR A 235 -0.38 16.70 -15.57
C THR A 235 -0.69 17.71 -14.45
N MET A 236 -1.93 18.18 -14.38
CA MET A 236 -2.38 19.09 -13.32
C MET A 236 -2.28 18.44 -11.94
N ALA A 237 -2.82 17.23 -11.78
CA ALA A 237 -2.70 16.44 -10.56
C ALA A 237 -1.25 16.21 -10.14
N THR A 238 -0.36 15.91 -11.11
CA THR A 238 1.09 15.76 -10.85
C THR A 238 1.70 17.04 -10.24
N ILE A 239 1.35 18.21 -10.78
CA ILE A 239 1.83 19.51 -10.28
C ILE A 239 1.27 19.80 -8.89
N VAL A 240 0.00 19.48 -8.65
CA VAL A 240 -0.65 19.65 -7.35
C VAL A 240 0.02 18.78 -6.29
N VAL A 241 0.25 17.50 -6.58
CA VAL A 241 0.96 16.59 -5.66
C VAL A 241 2.38 17.09 -5.39
N ALA A 242 3.12 17.53 -6.41
CA ALA A 242 4.46 18.08 -6.23
C ALA A 242 4.46 19.34 -5.36
N THR A 243 3.48 20.22 -5.55
CA THR A 243 3.30 21.46 -4.77
C THR A 243 2.95 21.15 -3.32
N TYR A 244 2.04 20.19 -3.10
CA TYR A 244 1.69 19.71 -1.77
C TYR A 244 2.91 19.15 -1.03
N ARG A 245 3.67 18.26 -1.69
CA ARG A 245 4.93 17.71 -1.14
C ARG A 245 5.94 18.80 -0.80
N HIS A 246 6.07 19.81 -1.67
CA HIS A 246 6.97 20.93 -1.44
C HIS A 246 6.56 21.75 -0.20
N GLY A 247 5.28 22.12 -0.10
CA GLY A 247 4.76 22.86 1.04
C GLY A 247 4.90 22.08 2.35
N ARG A 248 4.55 20.79 2.35
CA ARG A 248 4.66 19.91 3.53
C ARG A 248 6.10 19.84 4.02
N ARG A 249 7.06 19.54 3.13
CA ARG A 249 8.49 19.45 3.47
C ARG A 249 9.11 20.78 3.88
N SER A 250 8.46 21.89 3.53
CA SER A 250 8.87 23.24 3.94
C SER A 250 8.22 23.67 5.26
N GLY A 251 7.42 22.81 5.91
CA GLY A 251 6.77 23.09 7.18
C GLY A 251 5.57 24.05 7.07
N ALA A 252 4.93 24.16 5.91
CA ALA A 252 3.76 25.01 5.72
C ALA A 252 2.57 24.54 6.58
N SER A 253 1.81 25.49 7.14
CA SER A 253 0.56 25.19 7.83
C SER A 253 -0.54 24.74 6.84
N LEU A 254 -1.64 24.14 7.32
CA LEU A 254 -2.76 23.74 6.45
C LEU A 254 -3.35 24.93 5.64
N PRO A 255 -3.58 26.12 6.23
CA PRO A 255 -3.97 27.29 5.46
C PRO A 255 -2.95 27.71 4.41
N ASP A 256 -1.66 27.69 4.75
CA ASP A 256 -0.59 28.08 3.81
C ASP A 256 -0.47 27.06 2.67
N LEU A 257 -0.66 25.76 2.95
CA LEU A 257 -0.70 24.71 1.93
C LEU A 257 -1.79 24.97 0.89
N TYR A 258 -3.01 25.29 1.34
CA TYR A 258 -4.11 25.64 0.45
C TYR A 258 -3.77 26.86 -0.41
N VAL A 259 -3.22 27.92 0.19
CA VAL A 259 -2.83 29.14 -0.55
C VAL A 259 -1.75 28.84 -1.58
N HIS A 260 -0.70 28.10 -1.22
CA HIS A 260 0.36 27.72 -2.16
C HIS A 260 -0.16 26.85 -3.31
N LEU A 261 -1.04 25.90 -3.02
CA LEU A 261 -1.67 25.06 -4.05
C LEU A 261 -2.53 25.91 -5.01
N ASP A 262 -3.31 26.84 -4.46
CA ASP A 262 -4.14 27.75 -5.24
C ASP A 262 -3.32 28.70 -6.13
N ASP A 263 -2.25 29.29 -5.59
CA ASP A 263 -1.35 30.19 -6.33
C ASP A 263 -0.67 29.47 -7.51
N VAL A 264 -0.18 28.23 -7.29
CA VAL A 264 0.44 27.43 -8.35
C VAL A 264 -0.58 27.05 -9.42
N LEU A 265 -1.78 26.62 -9.03
CA LEU A 265 -2.82 26.22 -9.98
C LEU A 265 -3.36 27.40 -10.78
N SER A 266 -3.70 28.51 -10.13
CA SER A 266 -4.26 29.70 -10.79
C SER A 266 -3.28 30.33 -11.80
N SER A 267 -1.98 30.26 -11.52
CA SER A 267 -0.94 30.75 -12.42
C SER A 267 -0.59 29.78 -13.55
N THR A 268 -0.57 28.47 -13.28
CA THR A 268 -0.16 27.45 -14.27
C THR A 268 -1.31 27.03 -15.19
N TYR A 269 -2.53 26.97 -14.66
CA TYR A 269 -3.74 26.56 -15.37
C TYR A 269 -4.89 27.58 -15.21
N PRO A 270 -4.79 28.78 -15.81
CA PRO A 270 -5.82 29.81 -15.68
C PRO A 270 -7.21 29.31 -16.12
N GLY A 271 -8.20 29.43 -15.22
CA GLY A 271 -9.57 29.00 -15.47
C GLY A 271 -9.84 27.50 -15.34
N ARG A 272 -8.85 26.72 -14.85
CA ARG A 272 -9.02 25.34 -14.39
C ARG A 272 -8.98 25.31 -12.86
N PHE A 273 -9.40 24.18 -12.31
CA PHE A 273 -9.38 23.98 -10.87
C PHE A 273 -9.14 22.51 -10.50
N THR A 274 -8.80 22.30 -9.24
CA THR A 274 -8.67 20.98 -8.63
C THR A 274 -9.48 20.99 -7.33
N THR A 275 -10.39 20.04 -7.17
CA THR A 275 -11.02 19.80 -5.87
C THR A 275 -10.05 19.03 -5.00
N ALA A 276 -10.04 19.31 -3.69
CA ALA A 276 -9.10 18.64 -2.80
C ALA A 276 -9.57 18.56 -1.36
N GLN A 277 -9.06 17.58 -0.64
CA GLN A 277 -8.97 17.64 0.81
C GLN A 277 -7.52 17.44 1.22
N VAL A 278 -7.02 18.33 2.08
CA VAL A 278 -5.66 18.24 2.62
C VAL A 278 -5.73 18.30 4.14
N GLY A 279 -5.01 17.41 4.82
CA GLY A 279 -5.14 17.28 6.26
C GLY A 279 -3.94 16.69 6.97
N GLN A 280 -4.07 16.69 8.28
CA GLN A 280 -3.12 16.20 9.27
C GLN A 280 -3.90 15.43 10.34
N LEU A 281 -3.39 14.28 10.75
CA LEU A 281 -3.83 13.54 11.93
C LEU A 281 -2.64 13.47 12.90
N ASP A 282 -2.81 14.05 14.08
CA ASP A 282 -1.90 13.87 15.21
C ASP A 282 -2.18 12.49 15.82
N THR A 283 -1.21 11.57 15.74
CA THR A 283 -1.38 10.18 16.16
C THR A 283 -1.29 10.01 17.68
N GLU A 284 -0.72 10.96 18.41
CA GLU A 284 -0.68 10.96 19.88
C GLU A 284 -2.06 11.30 20.46
N THR A 285 -2.77 12.24 19.84
CA THR A 285 -4.02 12.80 20.38
C THR A 285 -5.26 12.35 19.64
N GLY A 286 -5.15 11.88 18.39
CA GLY A 286 -6.28 11.55 17.53
C GLY A 286 -7.00 12.77 16.96
N VAL A 287 -6.39 13.96 17.02
CA VAL A 287 -6.96 15.18 16.44
C VAL A 287 -6.72 15.18 14.93
N LEU A 288 -7.81 15.04 14.18
CA LEU A 288 -7.83 15.21 12.73
C LEU A 288 -8.11 16.67 12.38
N SER A 289 -7.26 17.31 11.59
CA SER A 289 -7.43 18.67 11.08
C SER A 289 -7.32 18.68 9.55
N TRP A 290 -8.21 19.38 8.85
CA TRP A 290 -8.20 19.41 7.38
C TRP A 290 -8.80 20.67 6.79
N VAL A 291 -8.48 20.94 5.54
CA VAL A 291 -9.13 21.92 4.68
C VAL A 291 -9.84 21.16 3.56
N ASN A 292 -11.13 21.42 3.37
CA ASN A 292 -11.88 20.94 2.22
C ASN A 292 -11.99 22.06 1.18
N ALA A 293 -11.43 21.81 0.00
CA ALA A 293 -11.39 22.69 -1.18
C ALA A 293 -12.35 22.16 -2.27
N GLY A 294 -13.66 22.21 -2.00
CA GLY A 294 -14.69 21.83 -2.97
C GLY A 294 -14.87 20.31 -3.19
N HIS A 295 -14.41 19.47 -2.27
CA HIS A 295 -14.50 18.02 -2.33
C HIS A 295 -15.73 17.48 -1.56
N PRO A 296 -16.21 16.24 -1.84
CA PRO A 296 -17.25 15.58 -1.03
C PRO A 296 -16.89 15.50 0.47
N ALA A 297 -17.87 15.47 1.37
CA ALA A 297 -17.59 15.37 2.81
C ALA A 297 -17.05 13.97 3.17
N ALA A 298 -15.98 13.91 3.97
CA ALA A 298 -15.42 12.65 4.42
C ALA A 298 -16.39 11.89 5.34
N LEU A 299 -16.36 10.56 5.33
CA LEU A 299 -17.19 9.72 6.21
C LEU A 299 -16.35 9.18 7.38
N ARG A 300 -16.73 9.53 8.61
CA ARG A 300 -16.24 8.85 9.81
C ARG A 300 -17.02 7.57 10.03
N ILE A 301 -16.29 6.50 10.30
CA ILE A 301 -16.77 5.15 10.50
C ILE A 301 -16.25 4.68 11.86
N ARG A 302 -17.15 4.38 12.78
CA ARG A 302 -16.78 3.85 14.09
C ARG A 302 -16.67 2.31 14.07
N PRO A 303 -15.94 1.70 15.03
CA PRO A 303 -15.94 0.24 15.20
C PRO A 303 -17.33 -0.38 15.39
N THR A 304 -18.32 0.40 15.83
CA THR A 304 -19.73 -0.02 15.94
C THR A 304 -20.43 -0.18 14.59
N GLY A 305 -19.80 0.26 13.50
CA GLY A 305 -20.40 0.41 12.17
C GLY A 305 -21.21 1.69 11.99
N GLU A 306 -21.22 2.60 12.97
CA GLU A 306 -21.86 3.92 12.81
C GLU A 306 -21.08 4.76 11.79
N VAL A 307 -21.77 5.26 10.76
CA VAL A 307 -21.20 6.13 9.74
C VAL A 307 -21.80 7.53 9.83
N THR A 308 -20.94 8.54 9.95
CA THR A 308 -21.32 9.95 10.06
C THR A 308 -20.46 10.81 9.14
N GLU A 309 -21.05 11.81 8.49
CA GLU A 309 -20.28 12.80 7.72
C GLU A 309 -19.47 13.73 8.62
N LEU A 310 -18.22 13.95 8.26
CA LEU A 310 -17.37 15.02 8.78
C LEU A 310 -17.62 16.30 7.96
N GLY A 311 -18.77 16.92 8.20
CA GLY A 311 -19.16 18.17 7.56
C GLY A 311 -18.51 19.41 8.18
N GLY A 312 -18.53 20.52 7.44
CA GLY A 312 -18.04 21.81 7.90
C GLY A 312 -17.87 22.81 6.76
N PRO A 313 -17.17 23.95 6.97
CA PRO A 313 -16.99 24.96 5.95
C PRO A 313 -16.17 24.43 4.75
N ILE A 314 -16.75 24.54 3.55
CA ILE A 314 -16.09 24.19 2.29
C ILE A 314 -15.48 25.45 1.69
N SER A 315 -14.17 25.41 1.43
CA SER A 315 -13.45 26.46 0.70
C SER A 315 -13.61 26.23 -0.80
N ARG A 316 -13.33 27.24 -1.63
CA ARG A 316 -13.38 27.06 -3.08
C ARG A 316 -12.36 26.03 -3.56
N PRO A 317 -12.63 25.36 -4.70
CA PRO A 317 -11.62 24.55 -5.37
C PRO A 317 -10.33 25.33 -5.59
N LEU A 318 -9.20 24.62 -5.55
CA LEU A 318 -7.88 25.20 -5.77
C LEU A 318 -7.79 25.71 -7.22
N GLY A 319 -7.15 26.86 -7.41
CA GLY A 319 -7.09 27.62 -8.66
C GLY A 319 -8.21 28.67 -8.79
N LEU A 320 -9.18 28.67 -7.88
CA LEU A 320 -10.34 29.58 -7.85
C LEU A 320 -10.54 30.25 -6.48
N ALA A 321 -9.59 30.15 -5.56
CA ALA A 321 -9.74 30.73 -4.23
C ALA A 321 -9.89 32.26 -4.29
N ASP A 322 -10.69 32.78 -3.37
CA ASP A 322 -10.91 34.22 -3.20
C ASP A 322 -10.78 34.66 -1.73
N ALA A 323 -10.56 33.73 -0.81
CA ALA A 323 -10.40 33.97 0.60
C ALA A 323 -9.52 32.88 1.25
N ALA A 324 -9.01 33.18 2.45
CA ALA A 324 -8.30 32.20 3.25
C ALA A 324 -9.21 30.99 3.58
N PRO A 325 -8.66 29.77 3.56
CA PRO A 325 -9.44 28.57 3.85
C PRO A 325 -9.84 28.51 5.32
N ARG A 326 -10.83 27.70 5.63
CA ARG A 326 -11.18 27.35 7.02
C ARG A 326 -10.71 25.95 7.35
N VAL A 327 -9.89 25.84 8.39
CA VAL A 327 -9.48 24.55 8.95
C VAL A 327 -10.63 23.97 9.76
N GLN A 328 -10.97 22.72 9.47
CA GLN A 328 -11.91 21.91 10.20
C GLN A 328 -11.15 20.97 11.13
N THR A 329 -11.75 20.59 12.25
CA THR A 329 -11.14 19.68 13.23
C THR A 329 -12.15 18.67 13.75
N ALA A 330 -11.71 17.42 13.96
CA ALA A 330 -12.50 16.37 14.57
C ALA A 330 -11.64 15.55 15.53
N GLN A 331 -12.20 15.21 16.69
CA GLN A 331 -11.58 14.27 17.62
C GLN A 331 -11.98 12.85 17.25
N LEU A 332 -10.98 12.04 16.87
CA LEU A 332 -11.16 10.61 16.66
C LEU A 332 -11.07 9.87 18.00
N ALA A 333 -11.70 8.71 18.05
CA ALA A 333 -11.48 7.69 19.07
C ALA A 333 -10.60 6.56 18.48
N PRO A 334 -9.83 5.83 19.29
CA PRO A 334 -9.09 4.68 18.80
C PRO A 334 -10.02 3.66 18.10
N GLY A 335 -9.59 3.20 16.92
CA GLY A 335 -10.36 2.34 16.01
C GLY A 335 -11.28 3.11 15.05
N ASP A 336 -11.42 4.43 15.18
CA ASP A 336 -12.17 5.20 14.19
C ASP A 336 -11.45 5.18 12.84
N ARG A 337 -12.24 5.01 11.79
CA ARG A 337 -11.82 5.13 10.40
C ARG A 337 -12.43 6.37 9.77
N VAL A 338 -11.72 6.98 8.83
CA VAL A 338 -12.21 8.13 8.04
C VAL A 338 -11.97 7.82 6.57
N LEU A 339 -13.05 7.77 5.80
CA LEU A 339 -13.05 7.55 4.37
C LEU A 339 -13.13 8.90 3.64
N PHE A 340 -12.08 9.22 2.91
CA PHE A 340 -12.01 10.30 1.93
C PHE A 340 -12.24 9.71 0.54
N PHE A 341 -12.97 10.42 -0.31
CA PHE A 341 -13.32 9.94 -1.63
C PHE A 341 -13.62 11.08 -2.60
N THR A 342 -13.41 10.82 -3.89
CA THR A 342 -13.72 11.75 -4.99
C THR A 342 -15.17 11.59 -5.44
N ASP A 343 -15.69 12.58 -6.17
CA ASP A 343 -17.09 12.62 -6.59
C ASP A 343 -17.46 11.47 -7.54
N GLY A 344 -16.53 10.97 -8.36
CA GLY A 344 -16.73 9.78 -9.19
C GLY A 344 -17.08 8.50 -8.41
N VAL A 345 -16.94 8.48 -7.08
CA VAL A 345 -17.47 7.41 -6.22
C VAL A 345 -19.01 7.48 -6.09
N VAL A 346 -19.58 8.68 -6.07
CA VAL A 346 -21.02 8.90 -5.76
C VAL A 346 -21.82 9.42 -6.95
N GLU A 347 -21.19 10.14 -7.87
CA GLU A 347 -21.85 10.78 -9.02
C GLU A 347 -22.00 9.86 -10.24
N GLU A 348 -21.28 8.74 -10.25
CA GLU A 348 -21.35 7.74 -11.31
C GLU A 348 -22.76 7.15 -11.44
N ARG A 349 -23.19 6.88 -12.68
CA ARG A 349 -24.56 6.42 -12.96
C ARG A 349 -24.62 4.91 -13.12
N LEU A 350 -25.59 4.31 -12.45
CA LEU A 350 -25.94 2.90 -12.66
C LEU A 350 -26.58 2.68 -14.02
N ALA A 351 -26.71 1.40 -14.41
CA ALA A 351 -27.35 0.99 -15.67
C ALA A 351 -28.81 1.48 -15.82
N ASP A 352 -29.50 1.79 -14.73
CA ASP A 352 -30.85 2.37 -14.70
C ASP A 352 -30.87 3.91 -14.84
N GLY A 353 -29.71 4.55 -14.93
CA GLY A 353 -29.53 5.99 -15.10
C GLY A 353 -29.54 6.79 -13.79
N HIS A 354 -29.79 6.17 -12.63
CA HIS A 354 -29.68 6.82 -11.33
C HIS A 354 -28.23 6.91 -10.87
N GLN A 355 -27.85 8.01 -10.21
CA GLN A 355 -26.54 8.11 -9.56
C GLN A 355 -26.42 7.02 -8.48
N PHE A 356 -25.19 6.53 -8.28
CA PHE A 356 -24.89 5.59 -7.20
C PHE A 356 -25.30 6.19 -5.84
N GLY A 357 -24.83 7.42 -5.58
CA GLY A 357 -25.23 8.27 -4.47
C GLY A 357 -24.59 7.89 -3.13
N GLU A 358 -24.46 8.90 -2.25
CA GLU A 358 -23.86 8.76 -0.91
C GLU A 358 -24.58 7.73 -0.02
N ALA A 359 -25.90 7.57 -0.17
CA ALA A 359 -26.68 6.62 0.61
C ALA A 359 -26.24 5.17 0.38
N ARG A 360 -25.96 4.80 -0.88
CA ARG A 360 -25.45 3.46 -1.20
C ARG A 360 -24.01 3.29 -0.74
N LEU A 361 -23.16 4.32 -0.91
CA LEU A 361 -21.80 4.29 -0.38
C LEU A 361 -21.82 4.01 1.13
N ARG A 362 -22.68 4.71 1.88
CA ARG A 362 -22.87 4.49 3.31
C ARG A 362 -23.29 3.05 3.63
N GLU A 363 -24.27 2.50 2.92
CA GLU A 363 -24.71 1.11 3.11
C GLU A 363 -23.58 0.10 2.88
N PHE A 364 -22.78 0.28 1.82
CA PHE A 364 -21.63 -0.56 1.54
C PHE A 364 -20.58 -0.46 2.64
N VAL A 365 -20.26 0.75 3.07
CA VAL A 365 -19.31 1.01 4.16
C VAL A 365 -19.80 0.38 5.47
N GLU A 366 -21.07 0.56 5.84
CA GLU A 366 -21.67 -0.02 7.04
C GLU A 366 -21.61 -1.56 7.04
N ARG A 367 -21.77 -2.18 5.87
CA ARG A 367 -21.69 -3.65 5.73
C ARG A 367 -20.25 -4.13 5.88
N THR A 368 -19.31 -3.54 5.14
CA THR A 368 -17.90 -3.97 5.15
C THR A 368 -17.21 -3.66 6.49
N SER A 369 -17.60 -2.59 7.17
CA SER A 369 -16.99 -2.17 8.44
C SER A 369 -17.38 -3.03 9.66
N ARG A 370 -18.33 -3.96 9.50
CA ARG A 370 -18.72 -4.93 10.55
C ARG A 370 -17.82 -6.16 10.57
N GLU A 371 -17.00 -6.33 9.55
CA GLU A 371 -16.05 -7.41 9.44
C GLU A 371 -14.70 -6.94 9.99
N ASP A 372 -13.98 -7.81 10.72
CA ASP A 372 -12.63 -7.51 11.24
C ASP A 372 -11.61 -7.61 10.10
N VAL A 373 -11.66 -6.63 9.21
CA VAL A 373 -10.93 -6.57 7.94
C VAL A 373 -9.96 -5.39 7.97
N SER A 374 -8.77 -5.60 7.41
CA SER A 374 -7.74 -4.56 7.34
C SER A 374 -8.19 -3.36 6.50
N VAL A 375 -7.57 -2.20 6.71
CA VAL A 375 -7.88 -0.97 5.96
C VAL A 375 -7.69 -1.17 4.45
N SER A 376 -6.63 -1.86 4.05
CA SER A 376 -6.32 -2.15 2.65
C SER A 376 -7.37 -3.04 1.98
N GLU A 377 -7.81 -4.08 2.68
CA GLU A 377 -8.82 -5.00 2.18
C GLU A 377 -10.22 -4.35 2.19
N THR A 378 -10.52 -3.49 3.18
CA THR A 378 -11.75 -2.69 3.21
C THR A 378 -11.88 -1.82 1.96
N VAL A 379 -10.81 -1.08 1.62
CA VAL A 379 -10.78 -0.21 0.45
C VAL A 379 -10.87 -1.04 -0.84
N ARG A 380 -10.12 -2.15 -0.95
CA ARG A 380 -10.16 -3.03 -2.12
C ARG A 380 -11.56 -3.61 -2.36
N GLN A 381 -12.20 -4.17 -1.33
CA GLN A 381 -13.54 -4.72 -1.44
C GLN A 381 -14.58 -3.66 -1.77
N LEU A 382 -14.47 -2.47 -1.18
CA LEU A 382 -15.35 -1.36 -1.50
C LEU A 382 -15.21 -0.97 -2.97
N SER A 383 -13.99 -0.73 -3.43
CA SER A 383 -13.65 -0.44 -4.82
C SER A 383 -14.24 -1.46 -5.79
N HIS A 384 -13.94 -2.75 -5.58
CA HIS A 384 -14.43 -3.82 -6.46
C HIS A 384 -15.95 -3.95 -6.43
N ALA A 385 -16.57 -3.82 -5.26
CA ALA A 385 -18.02 -3.86 -5.15
C ALA A 385 -18.70 -2.68 -5.86
N LEU A 386 -18.10 -1.49 -5.81
CA LEU A 386 -18.56 -0.31 -6.55
C LEU A 386 -18.44 -0.54 -8.06
N MET A 387 -17.28 -1.01 -8.53
CA MET A 387 -17.05 -1.32 -9.95
C MET A 387 -18.01 -2.41 -10.45
N ASP A 388 -18.23 -3.46 -9.68
CA ASP A 388 -19.14 -4.56 -10.04
C ASP A 388 -20.60 -4.07 -10.06
N ALA A 389 -21.01 -3.23 -9.10
CA ALA A 389 -22.34 -2.61 -9.10
C ALA A 389 -22.59 -1.70 -10.32
N ARG A 390 -21.53 -1.13 -10.89
CA ARG A 390 -21.55 -0.32 -12.12
C ARG A 390 -21.45 -1.16 -13.40
N GLY A 391 -21.33 -2.48 -13.28
CA GLY A 391 -21.19 -3.38 -14.42
C GLY A 391 -19.81 -3.33 -15.10
N GLY A 392 -18.76 -3.00 -14.34
CA GLY A 392 -17.38 -2.96 -14.82
C GLY A 392 -17.03 -1.71 -15.63
N ARG A 393 -17.78 -0.63 -15.47
CA ARG A 393 -17.57 0.64 -16.19
C ARG A 393 -17.56 1.80 -15.20
N THR A 394 -16.71 2.78 -15.47
CA THR A 394 -16.74 4.09 -14.82
C THR A 394 -16.60 5.15 -15.90
N SER A 395 -17.34 6.24 -15.76
CA SER A 395 -17.29 7.38 -16.68
C SER A 395 -16.40 8.51 -16.18
N ASP A 396 -16.05 8.45 -14.89
CA ASP A 396 -15.14 9.35 -14.21
C ASP A 396 -14.11 8.59 -13.37
N ASP A 397 -13.09 9.30 -12.92
CA ASP A 397 -12.12 8.80 -11.95
C ASP A 397 -12.77 8.71 -10.56
N ALA A 398 -12.48 7.63 -9.84
CA ALA A 398 -13.02 7.33 -8.53
C ALA A 398 -11.91 6.85 -7.61
N SER A 399 -11.63 7.64 -6.58
CA SER A 399 -10.59 7.32 -5.60
C SER A 399 -11.16 7.21 -4.20
N LEU A 400 -10.61 6.27 -3.44
CA LEU A 400 -10.95 6.06 -2.03
C LEU A 400 -9.64 6.07 -1.23
N VAL A 401 -9.62 6.84 -0.14
CA VAL A 401 -8.53 6.82 0.85
C VAL A 401 -9.14 6.62 2.23
N LEU A 402 -8.76 5.54 2.90
CA LEU A 402 -9.24 5.20 4.23
C LEU A 402 -8.10 5.34 5.23
N VAL A 403 -8.32 6.13 6.27
CA VAL A 403 -7.39 6.32 7.40
C VAL A 403 -8.01 5.72 8.66
N GLU A 404 -7.25 4.92 9.40
CA GLU A 404 -7.65 4.35 10.70
C GLU A 404 -6.68 4.84 11.78
N TRP A 405 -7.20 5.54 12.79
CA TRP A 405 -6.41 5.84 13.99
C TRP A 405 -6.58 4.72 15.00
N ARG A 406 -5.50 4.00 15.31
CA ARG A 406 -5.53 2.81 16.17
C ARG A 406 -5.30 3.12 17.65
N GLY A 407 -4.87 4.35 17.93
CA GLY A 407 -4.61 4.87 19.26
C GLY A 407 -3.26 5.58 19.34
N PRO A 408 -2.93 6.12 20.52
CA PRO A 408 -1.64 6.75 20.74
C PRO A 408 -0.48 5.75 20.63
N PRO A 409 0.73 6.22 20.25
CA PRO A 409 1.96 5.46 20.31
C PRO A 409 2.14 4.76 21.65
N ARG A 410 2.66 3.54 21.60
CA ARG A 410 3.01 2.80 22.80
C ARG A 410 4.50 2.96 23.03
N ASP A 411 4.90 3.54 24.16
CA ASP A 411 6.31 3.79 24.54
C ASP A 411 7.20 2.51 24.65
N ASP A 412 6.71 1.36 24.18
CA ASP A 412 7.39 0.08 24.13
C ASP A 412 7.76 -0.37 22.70
N GLU A 413 7.56 0.43 21.65
CA GLU A 413 7.79 0.09 20.23
C GLU A 413 9.11 -0.63 19.88
N LEU A 414 10.19 -0.37 20.64
CA LEU A 414 11.50 -1.02 20.46
C LEU A 414 11.66 -2.33 21.24
N ALA A 415 10.66 -2.73 22.02
CA ALA A 415 10.69 -3.95 22.80
C ALA A 415 10.66 -5.17 21.89
N ARG A 416 11.59 -6.11 22.12
CA ARG A 416 11.81 -7.32 21.31
C ARG A 416 10.60 -8.27 21.19
N GLY A 417 9.52 -8.00 21.91
CA GLY A 417 8.29 -8.81 21.95
C GLY A 417 7.07 -8.19 21.27
N ILE A 418 7.17 -6.99 20.68
CA ILE A 418 6.05 -6.40 19.93
C ILE A 418 6.04 -7.01 18.54
N ILE A 419 5.37 -8.16 18.45
CA ILE A 419 5.02 -8.81 17.19
C ILE A 419 3.63 -8.30 16.81
N GLY A 420 3.60 -7.04 16.35
CA GLY A 420 2.39 -6.34 15.89
C GLY A 420 2.27 -6.19 14.37
N GLY A 421 3.28 -6.60 13.61
CA GLY A 421 3.27 -6.58 12.15
C GLY A 421 3.68 -7.94 11.62
N LEU A 422 2.69 -8.74 11.20
CA LEU A 422 2.80 -10.11 10.66
C LEU A 422 3.12 -11.20 11.70
N PRO A 423 2.58 -12.42 11.54
CA PRO A 423 2.77 -13.52 12.48
C PRO A 423 4.19 -14.09 12.37
N ALA A 424 5.18 -13.35 12.87
CA ALA A 424 6.43 -13.96 13.30
C ALA A 424 6.11 -14.75 14.56
N GLY A 425 6.03 -16.08 14.44
CA GLY A 425 5.90 -16.95 15.61
C GLY A 425 6.95 -16.59 16.68
N ASN A 426 6.52 -16.60 17.94
CA ASN A 426 7.29 -16.30 19.15
C ASN A 426 8.80 -16.54 19.01
N ILE A 427 9.59 -15.50 19.28
CA ILE A 427 11.07 -15.56 19.28
C ILE A 427 11.61 -16.22 20.56
N ASP A 428 10.78 -16.42 21.59
CA ASP A 428 11.18 -17.10 22.81
C ASP A 428 10.60 -18.51 22.90
N ARG A 429 11.39 -19.50 22.46
CA ARG A 429 11.61 -20.80 23.13
C ARG A 429 12.66 -21.65 22.45
#